data_AF-A0A3A6MJS3-F1
#
_entry.id   AF-A0A3A6MJS3-F1
#
_cell.length_a   1.000
_cell.length_b   1.000
_cell.length_c   1.000
_cell.angle_alpha   90.00
_cell.angle_beta   90.00
_cell.angle_gamma   90.00
#
_symmetry.space_group_name_H-M   'P 1'
#
loop_
_entity.id
_entity.type
_entity.pdbx_description
1 polymer ?
#
loop_
_entity_poly.entity_id
_entity_poly.type
_entity_poly.pdbx_seq_one_letter_code
_entity_poly.pdbx_strand_id
1 'polypeptide(L)' 'MIIHLPTGLEFTTQKEAKSYFGNHRYRRLVKEHKIYFTNYYKPVANDGSQIIIQENNGTDCR' A
#
# COMPACT_ATOMS: atom_id res chain seq x y z
N MET A 1 -4.64 7.51 -2.59
CA MET A 1 -3.71 8.12 -3.56
C MET A 1 -2.42 7.32 -3.57
N ILE A 2 -1.84 7.17 -4.76
CA ILE A 2 -0.79 6.23 -5.10
C ILE A 2 0.23 6.99 -5.92
N ILE A 3 1.50 6.91 -5.54
CA ILE A 3 2.59 7.63 -6.20
C ILE A 3 3.60 6.62 -6.74
N HIS A 4 3.87 6.65 -8.03
CA HIS A 4 4.95 5.89 -8.64
C HIS A 4 6.26 6.67 -8.46
N LEU A 5 7.09 6.22 -7.53
CA LEU A 5 8.31 6.91 -7.11
C LEU A 5 9.28 7.24 -8.26
N PRO A 6 9.52 6.34 -9.24
CA PRO A 6 10.47 6.62 -10.32
C PRO A 6 10.07 7.77 -11.24
N THR A 7 8.76 8.04 -11.40
CA THR A 7 8.27 9.04 -12.37
C THR A 7 7.48 10.16 -11.73
N GLY A 8 7.17 10.08 -10.44
CA GLY A 8 6.27 11.01 -9.75
C GLY A 8 4.82 10.94 -10.25
N LEU A 9 4.43 9.87 -10.97
CA LEU A 9 3.05 9.73 -11.44
C LEU A 9 2.13 9.47 -10.26
N GLU A 10 1.05 10.24 -10.18
CA GLU A 10 0.06 10.11 -9.13
C GLU A 10 -1.23 9.49 -9.68
N PHE A 11 -1.82 8.60 -8.89
CA PHE A 11 -3.11 7.99 -9.18
C PHE A 11 -4.01 8.16 -7.97
N THR A 12 -5.27 8.48 -8.22
CA THR A 12 -6.24 8.65 -7.14
C THR A 12 -6.59 7.30 -6.54
N THR A 13 -6.76 6.29 -7.40
CA THR A 13 -7.23 4.94 -7.01
C THR A 13 -6.31 3.82 -7.50
N GLN A 14 -6.40 2.65 -6.85
CA GLN A 14 -5.70 1.44 -7.31
C GLN A 14 -6.20 0.95 -8.67
N LYS A 15 -7.49 1.12 -8.96
CA LYS A 15 -8.08 0.73 -10.24
C LYS A 15 -7.40 1.49 -11.39
N GLU A 16 -7.22 2.79 -11.20
CA GLU A 16 -6.55 3.67 -12.15
C GLU A 16 -5.07 3.27 -12.35
N ALA A 17 -4.32 3.09 -11.26
CA ALA A 17 -2.94 2.64 -11.32
C ALA A 17 -2.81 1.25 -11.99
N LYS A 18 -3.70 0.30 -11.68
CA LYS A 18 -3.72 -1.03 -12.32
C LYS A 18 -4.07 -0.95 -13.80
N SER A 19 -4.99 -0.07 -14.19
CA SER A 19 -5.34 0.16 -15.59
C SER A 19 -4.16 0.76 -16.37
N TYR A 20 -3.39 1.65 -15.74
CA TYR A 20 -2.24 2.30 -16.36
C TYR A 20 -1.03 1.36 -16.51
N PHE A 21 -0.62 0.69 -15.44
CA PHE A 21 0.56 -0.19 -15.47
C PHE A 21 0.27 -1.59 -16.01
N GLY A 22 -0.99 -2.03 -15.95
CA GLY A 22 -1.38 -3.42 -16.12
C GLY A 22 -1.15 -4.25 -14.85
N ASN A 23 -1.96 -5.29 -14.65
CA ASN A 23 -1.97 -6.09 -13.43
C ASN A 23 -0.61 -6.71 -13.07
N HIS A 24 0.09 -7.29 -14.05
CA HIS A 24 1.39 -7.94 -13.80
C HIS A 24 2.46 -6.94 -13.35
N ARG A 25 2.60 -5.82 -14.08
CA ARG A 25 3.58 -4.78 -13.76
C ARG A 25 3.24 -4.07 -12.44
N TYR A 26 1.96 -3.78 -12.20
CA TYR A 26 1.51 -3.21 -10.92
C TYR A 26 1.92 -4.09 -9.74
N ARG A 27 1.67 -5.40 -9.78
CA ARG A 27 2.08 -6.34 -8.70
C ARG A 27 3.60 -6.35 -8.48
N ARG A 28 4.39 -6.28 -9.55
CA ARG A 28 5.85 -6.17 -9.45
C ARG A 28 6.29 -4.87 -8.78
N LEU A 29 5.72 -3.73 -9.20
CA LEU A 29 6.06 -2.43 -8.63
C LEU A 29 5.71 -2.34 -7.13
N VAL A 30 4.62 -2.96 -6.71
CA VAL A 30 4.26 -3.08 -5.28
C VAL A 30 5.29 -3.94 -4.52
N LYS A 31 5.68 -5.11 -5.05
CA LYS A 31 6.71 -5.96 -4.43
C LYS A 31 8.09 -5.28 -4.37
N GLU A 32 8.43 -4.51 -5.39
CA GLU A 32 9.68 -3.76 -5.51
C GLU A 32 9.65 -2.44 -4.71
N HIS A 33 8.56 -2.13 -3.99
CA HIS A 33 8.38 -0.89 -3.22
C HIS A 33 8.57 0.41 -4.05
N LYS A 34 8.29 0.35 -5.36
CA LYS A 34 8.38 1.49 -6.29
C LYS A 34 7.10 2.33 -6.33
N ILE A 35 6.08 1.92 -5.59
CA ILE A 35 4.81 2.61 -5.47
C ILE A 35 4.58 2.91 -4.00
N TYR A 36 4.37 4.19 -3.68
CA TYR A 36 3.99 4.65 -2.36
C TYR A 36 2.49 4.88 -2.30
N PHE A 37 1.87 4.58 -1.17
CA PHE A 37 0.45 4.76 -0.96
C PHE A 37 0.26 5.81 0.12
N THR A 38 -0.22 6.99 -0.25
CA THR A 38 -0.32 8.13 0.65
C THR A 38 -1.57 8.11 1.53
N ASN A 39 -2.52 7.21 1.26
CA ASN A 39 -3.78 7.14 1.99
C ASN A 39 -4.09 5.69 2.36
N TYR A 40 -3.44 5.19 3.41
CA TYR A 40 -3.68 3.88 4.00
C TYR A 40 -4.11 4.04 5.46
N TYR A 41 -5.40 4.32 5.69
CA TYR A 41 -6.05 3.89 6.94
C TYR A 41 -6.63 2.47 6.83
N LYS A 42 -6.56 1.82 5.66
CA LYS A 42 -6.92 0.40 5.50
C LYS A 42 -6.01 -0.28 4.47
N PRO A 43 -5.19 -1.26 4.88
CA PRO A 43 -4.36 -2.00 3.93
C PRO A 43 -5.24 -2.73 2.93
N VAL A 44 -4.98 -2.50 1.65
CA VAL A 44 -5.61 -3.24 0.56
C VAL A 44 -4.69 -4.38 0.19
N ALA A 45 -4.85 -5.48 0.90
CA ALA A 45 -4.79 -6.84 0.38
C ALA A 45 -4.88 -7.79 1.57
N ASN A 46 -5.91 -8.63 1.53
CA ASN A 46 -6.00 -9.89 2.25
C ASN A 46 -4.90 -10.84 1.71
N ASP A 47 -3.65 -10.55 2.04
CA ASP A 47 -2.64 -11.59 2.22
C ASP A 47 -2.67 -11.89 3.71
N GLY A 48 -2.84 -13.16 4.09
CA GLY A 48 -2.96 -13.63 5.48
C GLY A 48 -1.73 -13.38 6.37
N SER A 49 -0.90 -12.38 6.07
CA SER A 49 0.12 -11.86 6.97
C SER A 49 -0.51 -10.81 7.87
N GLN A 50 -0.78 -11.22 9.11
CA GLN A 50 -1.11 -10.40 10.26
C GLN A 50 -0.58 -8.98 10.15
N ILE A 51 -1.49 -8.01 10.16
CA ILE A 51 -1.15 -6.66 10.60
C ILE A 51 -0.79 -6.81 12.08
N ILE A 52 0.48 -6.97 12.39
CA ILE A 52 0.97 -6.66 13.73
C ILE A 52 0.93 -5.14 13.80
N ILE A 53 -0.23 -4.61 14.21
CA ILE A 53 -0.27 -3.30 14.84
C ILE A 53 0.59 -3.52 16.09
N GLN A 54 1.83 -3.03 16.09
CA GLN A 54 2.49 -2.79 17.36
C GLN A 54 1.67 -1.71 18.04
N GLU A 55 0.72 -2.14 18.88
CA GLU A 55 0.12 -1.31 19.92
C GLU A 55 1.24 -0.97 20.92
N ASN A 56 2.10 -0.04 20.53
CA ASN A 56 2.84 0.73 21.50
C ASN A 56 1.89 1.81 22.00
N ASN A 57 1.11 1.46 23.02
CA ASN A 57 0.76 2.37 24.11
C ASN A 57 0.27 1.55 25.29
N GLY A 58 1.17 1.39 26.25
CA GLY A 58 0.87 0.75 27.53
C GLY A 58 -0.13 1.54 28.35
N THR A 59 -0.98 0.80 29.05
CA THR A 59 -1.55 1.10 30.37
C THR A 59 -2.13 -0.23 30.85
N ASP A 60 -1.39 -0.95 31.68
CA ASP A 60 -1.51 -0.88 33.14
C ASP A 60 -2.59 -1.84 33.67
N CYS A 61 -2.07 -2.90 34.29
CA CYS A 61 -2.60 -3.80 35.29
C CYS A 61 -4.09 -3.72 35.69
N ARG A 62 -4.83 -4.80 35.44
CA ARG A 62 -5.51 -5.57 36.50
C ARG A 62 -5.99 -6.94 36.04
#